data_AF-A0A316DB04-F1
#
_entry.id   AF-A0A316DB04-F1
#
_cell.length_a   1.000
_cell.length_b   1.000
_cell.length_c   1.000
_cell.angle_alpha   90.00
_cell.angle_beta   90.00
_cell.angle_gamma   90.00
#
_symmetry.space_group_name_H-M   'P 1'
#
loop_
_entity.id
_entity.type
_entity.pdbx_description
1 polymer ?
#
loop_
_entity_poly.entity_id
_entity_poly.type
_entity_poly.pdbx_seq_one_letter_code
_entity_poly.pdbx_strand_id
1 'polypeptide(L)' 'MNVAQRFTMPVAAQLTGEIVNREPEKCDELSWHPFEALPDNMIPYIRRAIENYRDQAWFSSFGWGEV' A
#
# COMPACT_ATOMS: atom_id res chain seq x y z
N MET A 1 14.93 -25.54 13.77
CA MET A 1 15.41 -24.59 12.74
C MET A 1 14.24 -23.72 12.35
N ASN A 2 14.19 -22.46 12.80
CA ASN A 2 13.16 -21.51 12.36
C ASN A 2 13.70 -20.78 11.14
N VAL A 3 13.23 -21.17 9.96
CA VAL A 3 13.46 -20.39 8.74
C VAL A 3 12.40 -19.30 8.71
N ALA A 4 12.66 -18.20 9.42
CA ALA A 4 11.94 -16.95 9.16
C ALA A 4 12.46 -16.43 7.82
N GLN A 5 11.88 -16.91 6.72
CA GLN A 5 12.12 -16.33 5.41
C GLN A 5 11.57 -14.91 5.46
N ARG A 6 12.46 -13.93 5.59
CA ARG A 6 12.12 -12.52 5.59
C ARG A 6 11.76 -12.14 4.17
N PHE A 7 10.48 -12.29 3.81
CA PHE A 7 9.95 -11.82 2.53
C PHE A 7 10.02 -10.30 2.51
N THR A 8 11.09 -9.78 1.92
CA THR A 8 11.23 -8.34 1.71
C THR A 8 10.46 -8.01 0.44
N MET A 9 9.38 -7.25 0.55
CA MET A 9 8.67 -6.74 -0.63
C MET A 9 9.59 -5.74 -1.33
N PRO A 10 10.03 -5.99 -2.58
CA PRO A 10 10.90 -5.07 -3.29
C PRO A 10 10.12 -3.78 -3.60
N VAL A 11 10.62 -2.65 -3.12
CA VAL A 11 10.09 -1.33 -3.47
C VAL A 11 10.88 -0.82 -4.67
N ALA A 12 10.18 -0.44 -5.74
CA ALA A 12 10.82 0.22 -6.87
C ALA A 12 11.37 1.57 -6.40
N ALA A 13 12.68 1.79 -6.54
CA ALA A 13 13.30 3.05 -6.13
C ALA A 13 13.04 4.18 -7.12
N GLN A 14 12.79 3.85 -8.40
CA GLN A 14 12.67 4.81 -9.49
C GLN A 14 11.72 4.26 -10.56
N LEU A 15 10.92 5.15 -11.14
CA LEU A 15 10.11 4.87 -12.32
C LEU A 15 10.65 5.68 -13.50
N THR A 16 10.74 5.06 -14.67
CA THR A 16 11.08 5.73 -15.93
C THR A 16 9.85 5.95 -16.78
N GLY A 17 9.71 7.14 -17.37
CA GLY A 17 8.57 7.51 -18.21
C GLY A 17 7.48 8.25 -17.45
N GLU A 18 6.38 8.56 -18.14
CA GLU A 18 5.22 9.26 -17.57
C GLU A 18 4.12 8.25 -17.23
N ILE A 19 3.49 8.43 -16.07
CA ILE A 19 2.33 7.64 -15.65
C ILE A 19 1.09 8.29 -16.22
N VAL A 20 0.26 7.49 -16.87
CA VAL A 20 -1.00 7.96 -17.44
C VAL A 20 -2.16 7.16 -16.89
N ASN A 21 -3.22 7.86 -16.51
CA ASN A 21 -4.49 7.24 -16.16
C ASN A 21 -5.17 6.74 -17.44
N ARG A 22 -5.29 5.42 -17.57
CA ARG A 22 -5.88 4.76 -18.75
C ARG A 22 -7.37 4.45 -18.62
N GLU A 23 -7.95 4.67 -17.44
CA GLU A 23 -9.37 4.43 -17.15
C GLU A 23 -9.97 5.66 -16.44
N PRO A 24 -10.03 6.82 -17.12
CA PRO A 24 -10.47 8.09 -16.52
C PRO A 24 -11.93 8.08 -16.04
N GLU A 25 -12.74 7.11 -16.49
CA GLU A 25 -14.10 6.90 -16.01
C GLU A 25 -14.18 6.13 -14.68
N LYS A 26 -13.08 5.52 -14.23
CA LYS A 26 -12.98 4.75 -12.98
C LYS A 26 -12.03 5.37 -11.96
N CYS A 27 -11.08 6.18 -12.42
CA CYS A 27 -10.03 6.76 -11.61
C CYS A 27 -9.98 8.27 -11.86
N ASP A 28 -10.09 9.07 -10.81
CA ASP A 28 -10.09 10.53 -10.92
C ASP A 28 -8.68 11.09 -11.10
N GLU A 29 -7.70 10.56 -10.37
CA GLU A 29 -6.34 11.09 -10.30
C GLU A 29 -5.29 10.00 -10.01
N LEU A 30 -4.08 10.20 -10.54
CA LEU A 30 -2.88 9.48 -10.14
C LEU A 30 -1.87 10.46 -9.55
N SER A 31 -1.57 10.29 -8.26
CA SER A 31 -0.69 11.19 -7.50
C SER A 31 0.28 10.40 -6.62
N TRP A 32 1.46 10.99 -6.39
CA TRP A 32 2.47 10.46 -5.47
C TRP A 32 2.45 11.25 -4.17
N HIS A 33 2.37 10.55 -3.04
CA HIS A 33 2.36 11.15 -1.71
C HIS A 33 3.47 10.56 -0.85
N PRO A 34 4.21 11.38 -0.07
CA PRO A 34 5.11 10.86 0.96
C PRO A 34 4.29 10.22 2.09
N PHE A 35 4.90 9.29 2.84
CA PHE A 35 4.21 8.58 3.92
C PHE A 35 3.73 9.51 5.05
N GLU A 36 4.37 10.66 5.21
CA GLU A 36 4.05 11.68 6.20
C GLU A 36 2.93 12.63 5.75
N ALA A 37 2.52 12.59 4.47
CA ALA A 37 1.49 13.46 3.90
C ALA A 37 0.53 12.69 2.99
N LEU A 38 0.05 11.55 3.49
CA LEU A 38 -1.00 10.78 2.83
C LEU A 38 -2.33 11.54 2.86
N PRO A 39 -3.20 11.39 1.84
CA PRO A 39 -4.52 12.00 1.83
C PRO A 39 -5.39 11.54 3.01
N ASP A 40 -6.31 12.39 3.44
CA ASP A 40 -7.26 12.02 4.50
C ASP A 40 -8.35 11.06 3.97
N ASN A 41 -8.79 11.27 2.74
CA ASN A 41 -9.86 10.56 2.04
C ASN A 41 -9.45 9.19 1.50
N MET A 42 -8.68 8.43 2.26
CA MET A 42 -8.27 7.08 1.90
C MET A 42 -9.30 6.04 2.29
N ILE A 43 -9.40 4.98 1.50
CA ILE A 43 -10.16 3.79 1.91
C ILE A 43 -9.50 3.18 3.17
N PRO A 44 -10.24 2.91 4.26
CA PRO A 44 -9.64 2.55 5.55
C PRO A 44 -8.68 1.36 5.53
N TYR A 45 -8.96 0.32 4.74
CA TYR A 45 -8.06 -0.85 4.66
C TYR A 45 -6.74 -0.55 3.96
N ILE A 46 -6.71 0.42 3.04
CA ILE A 46 -5.47 0.87 2.39
C ILE A 46 -4.59 1.58 3.41
N ARG A 47 -5.17 2.46 4.24
CA ARG A 47 -4.46 3.10 5.36
C ARG A 47 -3.87 2.05 6.31
N ARG A 48 -4.67 1.05 6.70
CA ARG A 48 -4.19 -0.07 7.53
C ARG A 48 -3.05 -0.84 6.87
N ALA A 49 -3.12 -1.11 5.56
CA ALA A 49 -2.07 -1.83 4.86
C ALA A 49 -0.72 -1.08 4.88
N ILE A 50 -0.74 0.25 4.74
CA ILE A 50 0.46 1.09 4.84
C ILE A 50 1.03 1.07 6.27
N GLU A 51 0.17 1.16 7.29
CA GLU A 51 0.59 1.02 8.69
C GLU A 51 1.24 -0.34 8.96
N ASN A 52 0.61 -1.43 8.50
CA ASN A 52 1.15 -2.78 8.62
C ASN A 52 2.53 -2.93 7.94
N TYR A 53 2.72 -2.31 6.78
CA TYR A 53 4.03 -2.29 6.11
C TYR A 53 5.09 -1.65 7.00
N ARG A 54 4.77 -0.52 7.66
CA ARG A 54 5.69 0.15 8.61
C ARG A 54 5.97 -0.71 9.84
N ASP A 55 4.96 -1.46 10.30
CA ASP A 55 5.05 -2.34 11.46
C ASP A 55 5.63 -3.73 11.15
N GLN A 56 6.03 -3.97 9.88
CA GLN A 56 6.53 -5.26 9.39
C GLN A 56 5.51 -6.42 9.56
N ALA A 57 4.23 -6.10 9.63
CA ALA A 57 3.15 -7.07 9.66
C ALA A 57 2.85 -7.54 8.23
N TRP A 58 3.27 -8.77 7.91
CA TRP A 58 3.09 -9.35 6.59
C TRP A 58 1.63 -9.58 6.19
N PHE A 59 0.78 -9.92 7.17
CA PHE A 59 -0.60 -10.28 6.92
C PHE A 59 -1.51 -9.78 8.03
N SER A 60 -2.70 -9.31 7.64
CA SER A 60 -3.82 -9.01 8.54
C SER A 60 -5.14 -9.20 7.78
N SER A 61 -6.18 -9.69 8.45
CA SER A 61 -7.55 -9.56 7.95
C SER A 61 -8.09 -8.16 8.28
N PHE A 62 -8.88 -7.59 7.38
CA PHE A 62 -9.58 -6.31 7.60
C PHE A 62 -11.06 -6.48 7.27
N GLY A 63 -11.95 -6.05 8.16
CA GLY A 63 -13.40 -6.10 7.96
C GLY A 63 -14.05 -7.47 8.15
N TRP A 64 -13.26 -8.53 8.34
CA TRP A 64 -13.71 -9.84 8.78
C TRP A 64 -13.29 -10.00 10.24
N GLY A 65 -14.26 -10.08 11.16
CA GLY A 65 -13.99 -10.23 12.59
C GLY A 65 -13.22 -11.52 12.90
N GLU A 66 -12.58 -11.56 14.07
CA GLU A 66 -12.14 -12.83 14.65
C GLU A 66 -13.40 -13.66 14.95
N VAL A 67 -13.52 -14.83 14.30
CA VAL A 67 -14.48 -15.87 14.68
C VAL A 67 -13.96 -16.65 15.87
#